data_AF-A0AAU4QX97-F1
#
_entry.id   AF-A0AAU4QX97-F1
#
_cell.length_a   1.000
_cell.length_b   1.000
_cell.length_c   1.000
_cell.angle_alpha   90.00
_cell.angle_beta   90.00
_cell.angle_gamma   90.00
#
_symmetry.space_group_name_H-M   'P 1'
#
loop_
_entity.id
_entity.type
_entity.pdbx_description
1 polymer ?
#
loop_
_entity_poly.entity_id
_entity_poly.type
_entity_poly.pdbx_seq_one_letter_code
_entity_poly.pdbx_strand_id
1 'polypeptide(L)'
;MTATPPQPNSPSVPGAQVHPARQAAFSVRRARSARLAVRDTLALIALPLVAALVLPAAFAGGGTRRWFGGRAESQRAEAQAAKDAAAAAFYELDTAQRDLRISIETISAVDDSPAARRAITDFEALGRRIDEVSHQYIQAVDAHDLDRDDLEASAAAHARTELTKAKDELDNAKRELDRFTDGLGPLLGKAETQLARLAPAVERARQGLLSASNALDAVRGSGLQADDLAARLAALAPELTKLNQGAGQHGVPQTLERAERVAREAEAVRVEAERLPEKAAEIDHRLVSLRTRAQALTTRAGQVEPVLSELRRRFTVACWQDLQGVPDQAGENVRQAELKLKEAQAARDEQRWPDATALLSTVRALLNSTDESVSAAGDRLRQLNAVQKDPQQEIDRTRFAIRDAQRLAMAGRNTPDPRHARPLDDSVARLERAIGTLEGRHPDYWHFLTETEAVRQTVARVVAQIREERGGAH
;
A
#
# COMPACT_ATOMS: atom_id res chain seq x y z
N MET A 1 72.60 17.06 -5.34
CA MET A 1 72.68 16.91 -3.87
C MET A 1 71.25 17.02 -3.35
N THR A 2 70.51 15.90 -3.19
CA THR A 2 70.34 15.13 -1.92
C THR A 2 69.86 16.04 -0.78
N ALA A 3 68.77 15.81 -0.03
CA ALA A 3 67.99 14.60 0.23
C ALA A 3 66.62 14.95 0.86
N THR A 4 65.74 13.94 0.86
CA THR A 4 64.41 13.81 1.52
C THR A 4 64.52 13.70 3.08
N PRO A 5 63.43 13.46 3.83
CA PRO A 5 62.68 14.36 4.74
C PRO A 5 62.90 14.06 6.25
N PRO A 6 62.08 14.63 7.17
CA PRO A 6 61.44 13.76 8.17
C PRO A 6 60.00 14.15 8.59
N GLN A 7 59.16 13.13 8.79
CA GLN A 7 58.15 13.06 9.88
C GLN A 7 58.76 12.27 11.06
N PRO A 8 58.19 12.12 12.28
CA PRO A 8 56.82 12.40 12.75
C PRO A 8 56.76 13.10 14.13
N ASN A 9 55.56 13.43 14.63
CA ASN A 9 55.30 13.53 16.08
C ASN A 9 53.79 13.45 16.39
N SER A 10 53.41 12.41 17.11
CA SER A 10 52.20 12.35 17.93
C SER A 10 52.44 13.06 19.27
N PRO A 11 51.38 13.50 19.96
CA PRO A 11 51.25 13.08 21.37
C PRO A 11 49.82 12.67 21.78
N SER A 12 49.78 11.51 22.43
CA SER A 12 49.18 11.21 23.75
C SER A 12 47.77 11.69 24.14
N VAL A 13 46.93 10.67 24.37
CA VAL A 13 45.68 10.56 25.18
C VAL A 13 45.89 11.03 26.65
N PRO A 14 44.85 11.31 27.50
CA PRO A 14 43.87 10.30 27.99
C PRO A 14 42.46 10.81 28.37
N GLY A 15 41.47 9.91 28.49
CA GLY A 15 40.37 10.09 29.44
C GLY A 15 38.99 9.53 29.09
N ALA A 16 38.53 8.58 29.90
CA ALA A 16 37.13 8.21 30.18
C ALA A 16 36.39 7.31 29.16
N GLN A 17 36.67 6.01 29.22
CA GLN A 17 35.70 4.97 28.86
C GLN A 17 34.79 4.70 30.06
N VAL A 18 33.51 5.04 29.94
CA VAL A 18 32.45 4.63 30.86
C VAL A 18 31.91 3.29 30.37
N HIS A 19 32.02 2.27 31.20
CA HIS A 19 31.32 0.99 31.04
C HIS A 19 29.81 1.19 31.11
N PRO A 20 29.04 0.47 30.27
CA PRO A 20 27.80 -0.09 30.75
C PRO A 20 27.91 -1.61 30.79
N ALA A 21 27.81 -2.15 32.00
CA ALA A 21 27.36 -3.51 32.21
C ALA A 21 25.93 -3.64 31.68
N ARG A 22 25.66 -4.64 30.83
CA ARG A 22 24.38 -5.35 30.86
C ARG A 22 24.43 -6.69 30.15
N GLN A 23 24.51 -7.70 31.00
CA GLN A 23 24.01 -9.07 30.83
C GLN A 23 22.84 -9.14 29.84
N ALA A 24 22.99 -9.94 28.79
CA ALA A 24 21.89 -10.39 27.94
C ALA A 24 22.22 -11.81 27.44
N ALA A 25 21.89 -12.81 28.23
CA ALA A 25 21.84 -14.21 27.78
C ALA A 25 20.93 -15.00 28.73
N PHE A 26 19.61 -14.91 28.52
CA PHE A 26 18.63 -15.95 28.89
C PHE A 26 17.33 -15.68 28.12
N SER A 27 17.31 -16.05 26.85
CA SER A 27 16.10 -16.32 26.09
C SER A 27 15.74 -17.80 26.23
N VAL A 28 14.44 -18.09 26.22
CA VAL A 28 13.79 -19.42 26.28
C VAL A 28 13.39 -19.89 27.69
N ARG A 29 12.26 -19.36 28.18
CA ARG A 29 11.11 -20.12 28.73
C ARG A 29 10.15 -19.17 29.46
N ARG A 30 9.13 -18.68 28.75
CA ARG A 30 7.76 -18.49 29.27
C ARG A 30 6.84 -18.07 28.13
N ALA A 31 6.46 -19.07 27.34
CA ALA A 31 5.13 -19.07 26.75
C ALA A 31 4.12 -19.27 27.90
N ARG A 32 2.95 -18.61 27.78
CA ARG A 32 1.80 -18.58 28.72
C ARG A 32 1.88 -17.53 29.84
N SER A 33 1.45 -16.31 29.52
CA SER A 33 0.68 -15.43 30.45
C SER A 33 0.44 -14.06 29.80
N ALA A 34 -0.52 -13.97 28.86
CA ALA A 34 -1.06 -12.70 28.36
C ALA A 34 -2.41 -12.90 27.63
N ARG A 35 -3.24 -13.79 28.17
CA ARG A 35 -4.70 -13.80 27.96
C ARG A 35 -5.27 -13.80 29.37
N LEU A 36 -6.22 -12.92 29.66
CA LEU A 36 -6.79 -12.55 30.98
C LEU A 36 -6.32 -11.16 31.45
N ALA A 37 -6.84 -10.12 30.80
CA ALA A 37 -6.87 -8.76 31.35
C ALA A 37 -7.89 -7.88 30.59
N VAL A 38 -9.12 -8.37 30.35
CA VAL A 38 -10.34 -7.56 30.12
C VAL A 38 -11.54 -8.47 30.43
N ARG A 39 -11.81 -8.66 31.71
CA ARG A 39 -13.08 -9.18 32.26
C ARG A 39 -12.92 -9.10 33.77
N ASP A 40 -13.16 -7.92 34.34
CA ASP A 40 -13.36 -7.72 35.78
C ASP A 40 -13.77 -6.27 36.04
N THR A 41 -15.02 -5.94 35.74
CA THR A 41 -15.72 -4.76 36.31
C THR A 41 -17.17 -5.04 36.67
N LEU A 42 -17.60 -6.30 36.80
CA LEU A 42 -18.91 -6.65 37.39
C LEU A 42 -18.81 -7.93 38.23
N ALA A 43 -18.04 -7.86 39.31
CA ALA A 43 -18.08 -8.83 40.39
C ALA A 43 -17.87 -8.08 41.72
N LEU A 44 -18.97 -7.56 42.29
CA LEU A 44 -19.13 -7.25 43.71
C LEU A 44 -20.52 -6.64 43.92
N ILE A 45 -21.51 -7.49 44.22
CA ILE A 45 -22.49 -7.41 45.31
C ILE A 45 -23.41 -8.63 45.09
N ALA A 46 -23.00 -9.77 45.65
CA ALA A 46 -23.89 -10.90 45.90
C ALA A 46 -23.21 -11.84 46.90
N LEU A 47 -23.62 -11.77 48.16
CA LEU A 47 -23.64 -12.86 49.14
C LEU A 47 -24.40 -12.33 50.39
N PRO A 48 -24.99 -13.17 51.26
CA PRO A 48 -25.21 -14.63 51.18
C PRO A 48 -26.64 -15.09 51.59
N LEU A 49 -26.79 -16.43 51.65
CA LEU A 49 -27.76 -17.28 52.39
C LEU A 49 -28.86 -17.92 51.55
N VAL A 50 -28.78 -19.25 51.38
CA VAL A 50 -29.56 -20.25 52.14
C VAL A 50 -29.27 -21.63 51.50
N ALA A 51 -28.61 -22.51 52.26
CA ALA A 51 -28.62 -23.95 52.02
C ALA A 51 -28.19 -24.70 53.28
N ALA A 52 -29.14 -25.04 54.15
CA ALA A 52 -29.08 -26.19 55.07
C ALA A 52 -30.44 -26.37 55.76
N LEU A 53 -31.20 -27.42 55.40
CA LEU A 53 -31.67 -28.48 56.30
C LEU A 53 -32.85 -29.25 55.68
N VAL A 54 -32.59 -30.53 55.41
CA VAL A 54 -33.59 -31.60 55.34
C VAL A 54 -33.40 -32.42 56.62
N LEU A 55 -34.45 -32.57 57.43
CA LEU A 55 -34.82 -33.76 58.24
C LEU A 55 -36.15 -33.49 58.99
N PRO A 56 -36.95 -34.53 59.30
CA PRO A 56 -38.34 -34.44 59.75
C PRO A 56 -38.46 -34.45 61.29
N ALA A 57 -39.41 -33.69 61.84
CA ALA A 57 -39.80 -33.81 63.24
C ALA A 57 -41.33 -33.87 63.37
N ALA A 58 -41.81 -35.07 63.67
CA ALA A 58 -43.12 -35.29 64.24
C ALA A 58 -43.15 -34.81 65.69
N PHE A 59 -44.13 -33.99 66.05
CA PHE A 59 -44.69 -33.97 67.40
C PHE A 59 -46.19 -33.71 67.33
N ALA A 60 -46.92 -34.63 67.94
CA ALA A 60 -48.34 -34.55 68.20
C ALA A 60 -48.63 -33.50 69.28
N GLY A 61 -49.64 -32.66 69.04
CA GLY A 61 -50.17 -31.69 70.00
C GLY A 61 -51.67 -31.52 69.73
N GLY A 62 -52.48 -31.98 70.67
CA GLY A 62 -53.93 -32.20 70.52
C GLY A 62 -54.80 -30.95 70.33
N GLY A 63 -55.96 -31.20 69.70
CA GLY A 63 -57.27 -30.55 69.83
C GLY A 63 -57.33 -29.04 70.09
N THR A 64 -58.05 -28.28 69.25
CA THR A 64 -59.52 -28.34 69.21
C THR A 64 -60.08 -27.78 67.89
N ARG A 65 -61.03 -28.55 67.33
CA ARG A 65 -62.11 -28.20 66.40
C ARG A 65 -62.13 -26.77 65.80
N ARG A 66 -61.87 -26.67 64.49
CA ARG A 66 -62.57 -25.75 63.59
C ARG A 66 -62.81 -26.41 62.22
N TRP A 67 -63.77 -27.33 62.23
CA TRP A 67 -64.36 -27.96 61.05
C TRP A 67 -65.22 -26.87 60.37
N PHE A 68 -64.99 -26.59 59.06
CA PHE A 68 -65.62 -25.56 58.21
C PHE A 68 -64.94 -24.18 58.05
N GLY A 69 -63.61 -24.14 57.78
CA GLY A 69 -62.93 -22.89 57.35
C GLY A 69 -61.73 -23.01 56.37
N GLY A 70 -61.16 -24.20 56.17
CA GLY A 70 -59.85 -24.36 55.51
C GLY A 70 -59.76 -24.13 54.00
N ARG A 71 -60.88 -24.02 53.27
CA ARG A 71 -60.84 -23.78 51.81
C ARG A 71 -60.63 -22.30 51.46
N ALA A 72 -61.16 -21.38 52.26
CA ALA A 72 -60.99 -19.94 52.03
C ALA A 72 -59.55 -19.48 52.35
N GLU A 73 -58.97 -19.99 53.43
CA GLU A 73 -57.57 -19.70 53.82
C GLU A 73 -56.56 -20.21 52.78
N SER A 74 -56.76 -21.44 52.27
CA SER A 74 -55.93 -22.00 51.19
C SER A 74 -56.00 -21.16 49.90
N GLN A 75 -57.20 -20.69 49.53
CA GLN A 75 -57.40 -19.87 48.33
C GLN A 75 -56.77 -18.47 48.48
N ARG A 76 -56.79 -17.91 49.69
CA ARG A 76 -56.11 -16.64 50.00
C ARG A 76 -54.59 -16.78 49.89
N ALA A 77 -54.02 -17.84 50.46
CA ALA A 77 -52.59 -18.12 50.35
C ALA A 77 -52.16 -18.34 48.89
N GLU A 78 -52.96 -19.06 48.11
CA GLU A 78 -52.71 -19.26 46.67
C GLU A 78 -52.83 -17.96 45.85
N ALA A 79 -53.78 -17.06 46.19
CA ALA A 79 -53.89 -15.75 45.56
C ALA A 79 -52.71 -14.83 45.92
N GLN A 80 -52.23 -14.87 47.17
CA GLN A 80 -51.04 -14.13 47.58
C GLN A 80 -49.79 -14.63 46.86
N ALA A 81 -49.61 -15.95 46.74
CA ALA A 81 -48.52 -16.53 45.97
C ALA A 81 -48.57 -16.11 44.49
N ALA A 82 -49.78 -16.01 43.89
CA ALA A 82 -49.94 -15.50 42.53
C ALA A 82 -49.57 -14.00 42.42
N LYS A 83 -49.90 -13.19 43.44
CA LYS A 83 -49.51 -11.78 43.53
C LYS A 83 -48.00 -11.61 43.59
N ASP A 84 -47.33 -12.37 44.46
CA ASP A 84 -45.87 -12.34 44.62
C ASP A 84 -45.17 -12.80 43.34
N ALA A 85 -45.67 -13.85 42.68
CA ALA A 85 -45.15 -14.35 41.42
C ALA A 85 -45.32 -13.33 40.26
N ALA A 86 -46.47 -12.65 40.20
CA ALA A 86 -46.71 -11.58 39.23
C ALA A 86 -45.80 -10.37 39.48
N ALA A 87 -45.59 -10.01 40.76
CA ALA A 87 -44.65 -8.95 41.14
C ALA A 87 -43.21 -9.30 40.71
N ALA A 88 -42.76 -10.53 40.96
CA ALA A 88 -41.45 -11.00 40.51
C ALA A 88 -41.30 -10.89 38.97
N ALA A 89 -42.29 -11.37 38.21
CA ALA A 89 -42.28 -11.27 36.75
C ALA A 89 -42.24 -9.81 36.26
N PHE A 90 -42.94 -8.91 36.93
CA PHE A 90 -42.92 -7.47 36.63
C PHE A 90 -41.52 -6.87 36.86
N TYR A 91 -40.89 -7.16 38.00
CA TYR A 91 -39.53 -6.68 38.30
C TYR A 91 -38.48 -7.22 37.31
N GLU A 92 -38.57 -8.50 36.94
CA GLU A 92 -37.67 -9.10 35.95
C GLU A 92 -37.81 -8.45 34.56
N LEU A 93 -39.05 -8.17 34.13
CA LEU A 93 -39.32 -7.51 32.87
C LEU A 93 -38.79 -6.06 32.84
N ASP A 94 -39.07 -5.26 33.87
CA ASP A 94 -38.57 -3.87 33.98
C ASP A 94 -37.03 -3.83 34.00
N THR A 95 -36.39 -4.74 34.74
CA THR A 95 -34.92 -4.84 34.78
C THR A 95 -34.37 -5.17 33.39
N ALA A 96 -34.92 -6.18 32.71
CA ALA A 96 -34.48 -6.55 31.36
C ALA A 96 -34.69 -5.42 30.34
N GLN A 97 -35.80 -4.68 30.44
CA GLN A 97 -36.08 -3.54 29.56
C GLN A 97 -35.07 -2.40 29.76
N ARG A 98 -34.67 -2.11 31.00
CA ARG A 98 -33.65 -1.10 31.32
C ARG A 98 -32.28 -1.49 30.78
N ASP A 99 -31.86 -2.73 30.95
CA ASP A 99 -30.58 -3.22 30.43
C ASP A 99 -30.53 -3.14 28.90
N LEU A 100 -31.63 -3.50 28.24
CA LEU A 100 -31.73 -3.44 26.79
C LEU A 100 -31.72 -2.01 26.24
N ARG A 101 -32.26 -1.04 27.01
CA ARG A 101 -32.22 0.37 26.63
C ARG A 101 -30.79 0.87 26.43
N ILE A 102 -29.86 0.49 27.31
CA ILE A 102 -28.43 0.85 27.20
C ILE A 102 -27.82 0.30 25.90
N SER A 103 -28.21 -0.94 25.53
CA SER A 103 -27.76 -1.59 24.30
C SER A 103 -28.28 -0.84 23.05
N ILE A 104 -29.55 -0.44 23.06
CA ILE A 104 -30.15 0.35 21.98
C ILE A 104 -29.53 1.74 21.87
N GLU A 105 -29.28 2.41 22.99
CA GLU A 105 -28.57 3.70 23.02
C GLU A 105 -27.17 3.57 22.40
N THR A 106 -26.44 2.51 22.75
CA THR A 106 -25.11 2.23 22.19
C THR A 106 -25.16 2.02 20.67
N ILE A 107 -26.12 1.24 20.17
CA ILE A 107 -26.33 1.05 18.71
C ILE A 107 -26.65 2.38 18.05
N SER A 108 -27.59 3.16 18.62
CA SER A 108 -28.04 4.43 18.05
C SER A 108 -26.93 5.47 17.96
N ALA A 109 -26.00 5.47 18.93
CA ALA A 109 -24.89 6.41 18.96
C ALA A 109 -23.85 6.18 17.86
N VAL A 110 -23.81 4.99 17.26
CA VAL A 110 -22.72 4.58 16.36
C VAL A 110 -23.17 4.01 15.02
N ASP A 111 -24.45 3.67 14.85
CA ASP A 111 -24.98 3.06 13.63
C ASP A 111 -26.32 3.69 13.21
N ASP A 112 -26.35 4.28 11.99
CA ASP A 112 -27.55 4.85 11.36
C ASP A 112 -28.03 4.01 10.16
N SER A 113 -27.62 2.74 10.10
CA SER A 113 -28.10 1.81 9.07
C SER A 113 -29.61 1.58 9.17
N PRO A 114 -30.27 1.17 8.08
CA PRO A 114 -31.69 0.80 8.13
C PRO A 114 -32.00 -0.29 9.16
N ALA A 115 -31.05 -1.20 9.41
CA ALA A 115 -31.18 -2.24 10.43
C ALA A 115 -31.15 -1.65 11.85
N ALA A 116 -30.27 -0.70 12.13
CA ALA A 116 -30.21 -0.01 13.42
C ALA A 116 -31.48 0.83 13.66
N ARG A 117 -31.94 1.59 12.66
CA ARG A 117 -33.20 2.34 12.73
C ARG A 117 -34.41 1.43 12.99
N ARG A 118 -34.45 0.27 12.31
CA ARG A 118 -35.48 -0.74 12.55
C ARG A 118 -35.43 -1.28 13.98
N ALA A 119 -34.24 -1.59 14.49
CA ALA A 119 -34.09 -2.05 15.89
C ALA A 119 -34.62 -1.02 16.89
N ILE A 120 -34.39 0.28 16.65
CA ILE A 120 -34.94 1.36 17.49
C ILE A 120 -36.47 1.35 17.43
N THR A 121 -37.07 1.32 16.24
CA THR A 121 -38.53 1.30 16.07
C THR A 121 -39.18 0.04 16.66
N ASP A 122 -38.55 -1.12 16.47
CA ASP A 122 -39.03 -2.39 17.01
C ASP A 122 -38.95 -2.39 18.55
N PHE A 123 -37.91 -1.78 19.15
CA PHE A 123 -37.80 -1.59 20.59
C PHE A 123 -38.88 -0.63 21.14
N GLU A 124 -39.19 0.46 20.43
CA GLU A 124 -40.29 1.37 20.80
C GLU A 124 -41.66 0.66 20.76
N ALA A 125 -41.89 -0.18 19.75
CA ALA A 125 -43.11 -0.99 19.67
C ALA A 125 -43.23 -1.97 20.83
N LEU A 126 -42.12 -2.63 21.19
CA LEU A 126 -42.06 -3.53 22.33
C LEU A 126 -42.22 -2.80 23.66
N GLY A 127 -41.67 -1.59 23.79
CA GLY A 127 -41.88 -0.72 24.95
C GLY A 127 -43.35 -0.44 25.21
N ARG A 128 -44.11 -0.08 24.16
CA ARG A 128 -45.57 0.11 24.27
C ARG A 128 -46.31 -1.16 24.70
N ARG A 129 -45.87 -2.33 24.22
CA ARG A 129 -46.44 -3.63 24.64
C ARG A 129 -46.15 -3.91 26.11
N ILE A 130 -44.93 -3.60 26.58
CA ILE A 130 -44.52 -3.75 27.98
C ILE A 130 -45.33 -2.80 28.88
N ASP A 131 -45.54 -1.55 28.45
CA ASP A 131 -46.35 -0.57 29.20
C ASP A 131 -47.80 -1.06 29.36
N GLU A 132 -48.38 -1.64 28.32
CA GLU A 132 -49.74 -2.21 28.35
C GLU A 132 -49.86 -3.38 29.34
N VAL A 133 -48.96 -4.38 29.28
CA VAL A 133 -49.02 -5.52 30.21
C VAL A 133 -48.68 -5.11 31.65
N SER A 134 -47.83 -4.09 31.82
CA SER A 134 -47.53 -3.48 33.11
C SER A 134 -48.77 -2.83 33.71
N HIS A 135 -49.56 -2.13 32.88
CA HIS A 135 -50.81 -1.52 33.32
C HIS A 135 -51.84 -2.57 33.72
N GLN A 136 -51.97 -3.66 32.96
CA GLN A 136 -52.85 -4.79 33.30
C GLN A 136 -52.47 -5.46 34.62
N TYR A 137 -51.17 -5.61 34.89
CA TYR A 137 -50.68 -6.09 36.19
C TYR A 137 -51.05 -5.14 37.34
N ILE A 138 -50.79 -3.83 37.19
CA ILE A 138 -51.12 -2.83 38.21
C ILE A 138 -52.63 -2.84 38.50
N GLN A 139 -53.46 -2.85 37.45
CA GLN A 139 -54.92 -2.95 37.60
C GLN A 139 -55.34 -4.23 38.33
N ALA A 140 -54.74 -5.38 38.01
CA ALA A 140 -55.05 -6.64 38.67
C ALA A 140 -54.64 -6.65 40.16
N VAL A 141 -53.53 -5.99 40.50
CA VAL A 141 -53.10 -5.82 41.90
C VAL A 141 -54.01 -4.85 42.66
N ASP A 142 -54.38 -3.72 42.04
CA ASP A 142 -55.22 -2.68 42.66
C ASP A 142 -56.68 -3.12 42.83
N ALA A 143 -57.19 -3.98 41.94
CA ALA A 143 -58.56 -4.49 42.01
C ALA A 143 -58.80 -5.48 43.17
N HIS A 144 -57.74 -5.99 43.79
CA HIS A 144 -57.81 -7.06 44.77
C HIS A 144 -57.08 -6.73 46.08
N ASP A 145 -57.84 -6.28 47.08
CA ASP A 145 -57.38 -6.16 48.46
C ASP A 145 -57.39 -7.54 49.14
N LEU A 146 -56.27 -8.25 48.98
CA LEU A 146 -56.05 -9.57 49.57
C LEU A 146 -55.83 -9.53 51.08
N ASP A 147 -55.71 -8.35 51.70
CA ASP A 147 -55.48 -8.19 53.15
C ASP A 147 -56.78 -8.06 53.95
N ARG A 148 -57.92 -7.91 53.28
CA ARG A 148 -59.26 -7.78 53.89
C ARG A 148 -59.70 -9.01 54.70
N ASP A 149 -60.06 -8.84 55.99
CA ASP A 149 -60.36 -9.93 56.94
C ASP A 149 -61.58 -10.81 56.57
N ASP A 150 -62.53 -10.31 55.78
CA ASP A 150 -63.76 -10.99 55.34
C ASP A 150 -63.75 -11.41 53.85
N LEU A 151 -62.57 -11.63 53.27
CA LEU A 151 -62.44 -12.01 51.85
C LEU A 151 -63.16 -13.33 51.52
N GLU A 152 -64.11 -13.28 50.58
CA GLU A 152 -64.80 -14.48 50.11
C GLU A 152 -63.86 -15.40 49.29
N ALA A 153 -64.06 -16.72 49.43
CA ALA A 153 -63.27 -17.71 48.68
C ALA A 153 -63.42 -17.60 47.15
N SER A 154 -64.58 -17.12 46.67
CA SER A 154 -64.85 -16.80 45.26
C SER A 154 -64.01 -15.61 44.79
N ALA A 155 -63.92 -14.55 45.60
CA ALA A 155 -63.12 -13.37 45.33
C ALA A 155 -61.62 -13.70 45.33
N ALA A 156 -61.14 -14.53 46.27
CA ALA A 156 -59.77 -15.01 46.30
C ALA A 156 -59.41 -15.87 45.06
N ALA A 157 -60.31 -16.76 44.62
CA ALA A 157 -60.10 -17.57 43.42
C ALA A 157 -60.11 -16.71 42.13
N HIS A 158 -60.95 -15.67 42.08
CA HIS A 158 -60.97 -14.72 40.97
C HIS A 158 -59.67 -13.90 40.92
N ALA A 159 -59.23 -13.37 42.06
CA ALA A 159 -57.96 -12.65 42.18
C ALA A 159 -56.76 -13.51 41.75
N ARG A 160 -56.71 -14.78 42.18
CA ARG A 160 -55.69 -15.73 41.72
C ARG A 160 -55.67 -15.86 40.20
N THR A 161 -56.85 -15.94 39.58
CA THR A 161 -56.98 -16.12 38.12
C THR A 161 -56.49 -14.88 37.37
N GLU A 162 -56.91 -13.68 37.76
CA GLU A 162 -56.48 -12.43 37.13
C GLU A 162 -54.97 -12.16 37.35
N LEU A 163 -54.44 -12.42 38.55
CA LEU A 163 -53.00 -12.26 38.83
C LEU A 163 -52.15 -13.28 38.08
N THR A 164 -52.60 -14.53 37.95
CA THR A 164 -51.91 -15.54 37.14
C THR A 164 -51.91 -15.15 35.66
N LYS A 165 -53.04 -14.64 35.16
CA LYS A 165 -53.13 -14.13 33.79
C LYS A 165 -52.20 -12.94 33.55
N ALA A 166 -52.14 -11.99 34.48
CA ALA A 166 -51.23 -10.84 34.41
C ALA A 166 -49.76 -11.31 34.41
N LYS A 167 -49.40 -12.26 35.27
CA LYS A 167 -48.07 -12.90 35.28
C LYS A 167 -47.75 -13.53 33.92
N ASP A 168 -48.66 -14.31 33.35
CA ASP A 168 -48.42 -15.00 32.09
C ASP A 168 -48.23 -14.02 30.91
N GLU A 169 -48.96 -12.89 30.90
CA GLU A 169 -48.76 -11.81 29.93
C GLU A 169 -47.41 -11.09 30.13
N LEU A 170 -46.98 -10.86 31.37
CA LEU A 170 -45.63 -10.33 31.68
C LEU A 170 -44.53 -11.29 31.20
N ASP A 171 -44.68 -12.60 31.46
CA ASP A 171 -43.74 -13.63 30.99
C ASP A 171 -43.71 -13.72 29.45
N ASN A 172 -44.85 -13.52 28.78
CA ASN A 172 -44.93 -13.46 27.32
C ASN A 172 -44.14 -12.26 26.78
N ALA A 173 -44.36 -11.07 27.35
CA ALA A 173 -43.64 -9.85 26.97
C ALA A 173 -42.14 -9.98 27.23
N LYS A 174 -41.74 -10.60 28.35
CA LYS A 174 -40.35 -10.92 28.63
C LYS A 174 -39.74 -11.84 27.58
N ARG A 175 -40.43 -12.91 27.18
CA ARG A 175 -39.94 -13.81 26.12
C ARG A 175 -39.82 -13.13 24.76
N GLU A 176 -40.65 -12.12 24.48
CA GLU A 176 -40.50 -11.28 23.28
C GLU A 176 -39.26 -10.39 23.37
N LEU A 177 -39.03 -9.78 24.53
CA LEU A 177 -37.85 -8.95 24.84
C LEU A 177 -36.55 -9.74 24.76
N ASP A 178 -36.51 -10.95 25.31
CA ASP A 178 -35.32 -11.81 25.28
C ASP A 178 -34.98 -12.21 23.82
N ARG A 179 -35.99 -12.59 23.01
CA ARG A 179 -35.81 -12.90 21.58
C ARG A 179 -35.33 -11.69 20.77
N PHE A 180 -35.85 -10.51 21.08
CA PHE A 180 -35.40 -9.28 20.44
C PHE A 180 -33.94 -8.97 20.80
N THR A 181 -33.58 -9.13 22.08
CA THR A 181 -32.20 -8.97 22.58
C THR A 181 -31.23 -9.90 21.87
N ASP A 182 -31.57 -11.19 21.73
CA ASP A 182 -30.76 -12.17 21.02
C ASP A 182 -30.50 -11.77 19.55
N GLY A 183 -31.47 -11.10 18.93
CA GLY A 183 -31.37 -10.58 17.56
C GLY A 183 -30.41 -9.39 17.39
N LEU A 184 -30.08 -8.67 18.46
CA LEU A 184 -29.23 -7.47 18.40
C LEU A 184 -27.72 -7.78 18.37
N GLY A 185 -27.32 -9.02 18.68
CA GLY A 185 -25.91 -9.42 18.80
C GLY A 185 -25.00 -8.91 17.66
N PRO A 186 -25.37 -9.07 16.38
CA PRO A 186 -24.58 -8.56 15.26
C PRO A 186 -24.43 -7.02 15.23
N LEU A 187 -25.48 -6.28 15.59
CA LEU A 187 -25.45 -4.81 15.63
C LEU A 187 -24.58 -4.32 16.78
N LEU A 188 -24.70 -4.94 17.96
CA LEU A 188 -23.85 -4.64 19.12
C LEU A 188 -22.39 -4.95 18.84
N GLY A 189 -22.06 -6.12 18.27
CA GLY A 189 -20.68 -6.46 17.92
C GLY A 189 -20.06 -5.50 16.90
N LYS A 190 -20.85 -4.99 15.95
CA LYS A 190 -20.42 -3.94 15.01
C LYS A 190 -20.18 -2.61 15.72
N ALA A 191 -21.09 -2.20 16.60
CA ALA A 191 -20.98 -0.99 17.41
C ALA A 191 -19.72 -0.98 18.28
N GLU A 192 -19.49 -2.07 19.01
CA GLU A 192 -18.28 -2.28 19.83
C GLU A 192 -17.01 -2.21 18.99
N THR A 193 -17.01 -2.84 17.81
CA THR A 193 -15.86 -2.80 16.90
C THR A 193 -15.55 -1.37 16.43
N GLN A 194 -16.57 -0.57 16.12
CA GLN A 194 -16.37 0.83 15.72
C GLN A 194 -15.85 1.68 16.88
N LEU A 195 -16.41 1.54 18.08
CA LEU A 195 -15.96 2.24 19.27
C LEU A 195 -14.52 1.89 19.63
N ALA A 196 -14.14 0.61 19.57
CA ALA A 196 -12.79 0.16 19.83
C ALA A 196 -11.75 0.74 18.84
N ARG A 197 -12.17 1.05 17.60
CA ARG A 197 -11.31 1.63 16.57
C ARG A 197 -11.17 3.15 16.65
N LEU A 198 -12.12 3.83 17.29
CA LEU A 198 -12.22 5.29 17.25
C LEU A 198 -10.97 6.00 17.77
N ALA A 199 -10.57 5.73 19.02
CA ALA A 199 -9.41 6.38 19.62
C ALA A 199 -8.10 6.08 18.87
N PRO A 200 -7.78 4.82 18.51
CA PRO A 200 -6.61 4.52 17.68
C PRO A 200 -6.60 5.22 16.32
N ALA A 201 -7.77 5.36 15.67
CA ALA A 201 -7.86 6.03 14.37
C ALA A 201 -7.56 7.53 14.49
N VAL A 202 -8.15 8.21 15.49
CA VAL A 202 -7.91 9.64 15.75
C VAL A 202 -6.44 9.89 16.09
N GLU A 203 -5.83 9.05 16.91
CA GLU A 203 -4.40 9.23 17.24
C GLU A 203 -3.49 8.99 16.05
N ARG A 204 -3.79 8.00 15.20
CA ARG A 204 -3.03 7.80 13.96
C ARG A 204 -3.10 9.03 13.05
N ALA A 205 -4.27 9.66 12.95
CA ALA A 205 -4.44 10.88 12.17
C ALA A 205 -3.58 12.03 12.72
N ARG A 206 -3.58 12.24 14.04
CA ARG A 206 -2.74 13.25 14.71
C ARG A 206 -1.25 13.00 14.51
N GLN A 207 -0.81 11.76 14.70
CA GLN A 207 0.59 11.38 14.47
C GLN A 207 1.02 11.54 13.01
N GLY A 208 0.13 11.22 12.07
CA GLY A 208 0.37 11.44 10.64
C GLY A 208 0.59 12.93 10.33
N LEU A 209 -0.28 13.81 10.85
CA LEU A 209 -0.15 15.26 10.68
C LEU A 209 1.16 15.80 11.26
N LEU A 210 1.53 15.39 12.48
CA LEU A 210 2.78 15.79 13.11
C LEU A 210 4.00 15.32 12.29
N SER A 211 3.98 14.06 11.84
CA SER A 211 5.07 13.49 11.04
C SER A 211 5.22 14.20 9.69
N ALA A 212 4.10 14.53 9.02
CA ALA A 212 4.11 15.31 7.80
C ALA A 212 4.67 16.72 8.02
N SER A 213 4.30 17.39 9.12
CA SER A 213 4.85 18.69 9.48
C SER A 213 6.37 18.63 9.69
N ASN A 214 6.84 17.66 10.46
CA ASN A 214 8.27 17.46 10.71
C ASN A 214 9.05 17.18 9.41
N ALA A 215 8.47 16.39 8.49
CA ALA A 215 9.07 16.13 7.19
C ALA A 215 9.18 17.42 6.35
N LEU A 216 8.16 18.27 6.34
CA LEU A 216 8.21 19.57 5.66
C LEU A 216 9.23 20.51 6.29
N ASP A 217 9.36 20.53 7.61
CA ASP A 217 10.38 21.33 8.30
C ASP A 217 11.79 20.84 8.01
N ALA A 218 12.00 19.52 7.89
CA ALA A 218 13.27 18.95 7.45
C ALA A 218 13.62 19.35 6.00
N VAL A 219 12.63 19.34 5.09
CA VAL A 219 12.81 19.80 3.71
C VAL A 219 13.19 21.28 3.68
N ARG A 220 12.50 22.15 4.43
CA ARG A 220 12.85 23.57 4.55
C ARG A 220 14.24 23.78 5.15
N GLY A 221 14.60 22.98 6.17
CA GLY A 221 15.92 23.00 6.80
C GLY A 221 17.05 22.64 5.83
N SER A 222 16.75 21.88 4.77
CA SER A 222 17.68 21.58 3.67
C SER A 222 17.72 22.65 2.57
N GLY A 223 16.97 23.75 2.71
CA GLY A 223 16.88 24.83 1.72
C GLY A 223 15.96 24.52 0.54
N LEU A 224 15.17 23.45 0.62
CA LEU A 224 14.21 23.06 -0.41
C LEU A 224 12.83 23.67 -0.13
N GLN A 225 12.12 23.99 -1.21
CA GLN A 225 10.76 24.49 -1.21
C GLN A 225 9.78 23.31 -1.21
N ALA A 226 8.66 23.49 -0.50
CA ALA A 226 7.61 22.49 -0.41
C ALA A 226 6.23 23.17 -0.23
N ASP A 227 6.02 24.31 -0.88
CA ASP A 227 4.85 25.17 -0.63
C ASP A 227 3.54 24.48 -1.00
N ASP A 228 3.48 23.74 -2.12
CA ASP A 228 2.31 22.95 -2.49
C ASP A 228 2.00 21.84 -1.48
N LEU A 229 3.03 21.16 -0.96
CA LEU A 229 2.86 20.13 0.06
C LEU A 229 2.42 20.73 1.40
N ALA A 230 2.97 21.90 1.75
CA ALA A 230 2.56 22.65 2.94
C ALA A 230 1.11 23.15 2.82
N ALA A 231 0.68 23.63 1.64
CA ALA A 231 -0.69 24.04 1.38
C ALA A 231 -1.66 22.85 1.49
N ARG A 232 -1.29 21.67 0.95
CA ARG A 232 -2.05 20.42 1.10
C ARG A 232 -2.18 20.01 2.57
N LEU A 233 -1.10 20.08 3.35
CA LEU A 233 -1.16 19.79 4.79
C LEU A 233 -2.01 20.81 5.55
N ALA A 234 -1.90 22.09 5.22
CA ALA A 234 -2.69 23.16 5.82
C ALA A 234 -4.19 23.01 5.54
N ALA A 235 -4.56 22.50 4.35
CA ALA A 235 -5.95 22.20 4.00
C ALA A 235 -6.60 21.12 4.91
N LEU A 236 -5.80 20.34 5.64
CA LEU A 236 -6.30 19.36 6.64
C LEU A 236 -6.65 20.00 7.99
N ALA A 237 -6.29 21.26 8.24
CA ALA A 237 -6.53 21.92 9.53
C ALA A 237 -8.01 21.91 9.98
N PRO A 238 -9.01 22.19 9.12
CA PRO A 238 -10.42 22.10 9.52
C PRO A 238 -10.85 20.69 9.92
N GLU A 239 -10.26 19.66 9.30
CA GLU A 239 -10.54 18.27 9.65
C GLU A 239 -9.93 17.90 11.00
N LEU A 240 -8.73 18.38 11.33
CA LEU A 240 -8.16 18.25 12.67
C LEU A 240 -9.05 18.92 13.74
N THR A 241 -9.61 20.10 13.46
CA THR A 241 -10.56 20.75 14.37
C THR A 241 -11.77 19.86 14.66
N LYS A 242 -12.36 19.24 13.63
CA LYS A 242 -13.49 18.32 13.79
C LYS A 242 -13.10 17.04 14.52
N LEU A 243 -11.89 16.52 14.30
CA LEU A 243 -11.37 15.38 15.07
C LEU A 243 -11.21 15.72 16.56
N ASN A 244 -10.79 16.94 16.89
CA ASN A 244 -10.67 17.41 18.27
C ASN A 244 -12.02 17.65 18.95
N GLN A 245 -13.04 18.04 18.19
CA GLN A 245 -14.43 18.10 18.66
C GLN A 245 -15.02 16.71 18.97
N GLY A 246 -14.49 15.67 18.33
CA GLY A 246 -14.75 14.28 18.67
C GLY A 246 -16.08 13.71 18.16
N ALA A 247 -16.27 12.41 18.39
CA ALA A 247 -17.43 11.67 17.88
C ALA A 247 -18.76 12.03 18.56
N GLY A 248 -18.74 12.62 19.75
CA GLY A 248 -19.96 13.07 20.42
C GLY A 248 -20.69 14.18 19.65
N GLN A 249 -19.94 15.03 18.93
CA GLN A 249 -20.51 16.10 18.11
C GLN A 249 -20.74 15.66 16.65
N HIS A 250 -19.87 14.79 16.12
CA HIS A 250 -19.84 14.48 14.67
C HIS A 250 -20.32 13.08 14.30
N GLY A 251 -20.63 12.23 15.29
CA GLY A 251 -20.91 10.81 15.09
C GLY A 251 -19.64 9.95 14.97
N VAL A 252 -19.73 8.70 15.44
CA VAL A 252 -18.61 7.74 15.39
C VAL A 252 -18.21 7.40 13.95
N PRO A 253 -19.13 7.04 13.03
CA PRO A 253 -18.77 6.69 11.65
C PRO A 253 -18.03 7.81 10.90
N GLN A 254 -18.55 9.03 10.98
CA GLN A 254 -17.98 10.19 10.30
C GLN A 254 -16.63 10.58 10.88
N THR A 255 -16.44 10.41 12.20
CA THR A 255 -15.16 10.67 12.85
C THR A 255 -14.11 9.63 12.45
N LEU A 256 -14.49 8.35 12.34
CA LEU A 256 -13.61 7.29 11.84
C LEU A 256 -13.19 7.56 10.38
N GLU A 257 -14.14 7.83 9.49
CA GLU A 257 -13.87 8.13 8.08
C GLU A 257 -12.93 9.33 7.94
N ARG A 258 -13.19 10.40 8.70
CA ARG A 258 -12.35 11.59 8.73
C ARG A 258 -10.94 11.27 9.21
N ALA A 259 -10.80 10.52 10.30
CA ALA A 259 -9.51 10.17 10.86
C ALA A 259 -8.68 9.36 9.87
N GLU A 260 -9.31 8.40 9.18
CA GLU A 260 -8.65 7.61 8.14
C GLU A 260 -8.23 8.46 6.94
N ARG A 261 -9.10 9.37 6.47
CA ARG A 261 -8.77 10.29 5.37
C ARG A 261 -7.58 11.18 5.73
N VAL A 262 -7.62 11.85 6.89
CA VAL A 262 -6.54 12.71 7.38
C VAL A 262 -5.23 11.92 7.51
N ALA A 263 -5.28 10.71 8.07
CA ALA A 263 -4.08 9.87 8.20
C ALA A 263 -3.47 9.53 6.83
N ARG A 264 -4.29 9.16 5.84
CA ARG A 264 -3.81 8.84 4.48
C ARG A 264 -3.23 10.05 3.76
N GLU A 265 -3.90 11.20 3.84
CA GLU A 265 -3.45 12.42 3.16
C GLU A 265 -2.18 12.99 3.80
N ALA A 266 -2.08 12.97 5.13
CA ALA A 266 -0.87 13.37 5.84
C ALA A 266 0.31 12.45 5.51
N GLU A 267 0.08 11.13 5.43
CA GLU A 267 1.09 10.16 5.04
C GLU A 267 1.58 10.38 3.60
N ALA A 268 0.67 10.67 2.66
CA ALA A 268 1.04 11.01 1.28
C ALA A 268 1.95 12.25 1.25
N VAL A 269 1.60 13.31 1.98
CA VAL A 269 2.44 14.51 2.10
C VAL A 269 3.81 14.19 2.68
N ARG A 270 3.87 13.38 3.75
CA ARG A 270 5.13 12.97 4.39
C ARG A 270 6.05 12.24 3.41
N VAL A 271 5.53 11.22 2.73
CA VAL A 271 6.30 10.42 1.76
C VAL A 271 6.78 11.26 0.58
N GLU A 272 5.94 12.17 0.07
CA GLU A 272 6.34 13.09 -1.00
C GLU A 272 7.43 14.07 -0.53
N ALA A 273 7.31 14.62 0.67
CA ALA A 273 8.30 15.53 1.25
C ALA A 273 9.66 14.84 1.44
N GLU A 274 9.69 13.62 1.99
CA GLU A 274 10.92 12.85 2.22
C GLU A 274 11.69 12.51 0.93
N ARG A 275 11.00 12.46 -0.23
CA ARG A 275 11.63 12.20 -1.53
C ARG A 275 12.27 13.42 -2.18
N LEU A 276 11.95 14.64 -1.73
CA LEU A 276 12.47 15.87 -2.35
C LEU A 276 14.00 15.98 -2.26
N PRO A 277 14.66 15.72 -1.10
CA PRO A 277 16.12 15.74 -1.01
C PRO A 277 16.81 14.72 -1.91
N GLU A 278 16.27 13.50 -2.01
CA GLU A 278 16.80 12.46 -2.89
C GLU A 278 16.73 12.89 -4.36
N LYS A 279 15.59 13.44 -4.79
CA LYS A 279 15.39 13.94 -6.15
C LYS A 279 16.32 15.10 -6.49
N ALA A 280 16.53 16.01 -5.54
CA ALA A 280 17.46 17.12 -5.65
C ALA A 280 18.90 16.61 -5.87
N ALA A 281 19.36 15.68 -5.02
CA ALA A 281 20.69 15.09 -5.12
C ALA A 281 20.90 14.29 -6.42
N GLU A 282 19.88 13.58 -6.91
CA GLU A 282 19.94 12.87 -8.18
C GLU A 282 20.15 13.81 -9.37
N ILE A 283 19.43 14.94 -9.39
CA ILE A 283 19.60 15.97 -10.42
C ILE A 283 20.99 16.61 -10.33
N ASP A 284 21.46 16.92 -9.12
CA ASP A 284 22.79 17.50 -8.89
C ASP A 284 23.90 16.57 -9.41
N HIS A 285 23.79 15.27 -9.12
CA HIS A 285 24.73 14.28 -9.64
C HIS A 285 24.72 14.19 -11.17
N ARG A 286 23.52 14.19 -11.78
CA ARG A 286 23.38 14.16 -13.25
C ARG A 286 23.95 15.41 -13.91
N LEU A 287 23.75 16.60 -13.32
CA LEU A 287 24.33 17.85 -13.80
C LEU A 287 25.86 17.77 -13.85
N VAL A 288 26.50 17.31 -12.76
CA VAL A 288 27.96 17.15 -12.70
C VAL A 288 28.45 16.11 -13.72
N SER A 289 27.78 14.97 -13.81
CA SER A 289 28.15 13.88 -14.71
C SER A 289 28.06 14.32 -16.18
N LEU A 290 26.96 14.95 -16.58
CA LEU A 290 26.76 15.39 -17.97
C LEU A 290 27.66 16.57 -18.33
N ARG A 291 27.95 17.50 -17.39
CA ARG A 291 28.94 18.57 -17.60
C ARG A 291 30.34 17.99 -17.87
N THR A 292 30.74 16.99 -17.09
CA THR A 292 32.02 16.30 -17.29
C THR A 292 32.06 15.60 -18.65
N ARG A 293 30.95 14.96 -19.06
CA ARG A 293 30.85 14.32 -20.38
C ARG A 293 30.91 15.34 -21.52
N ALA A 294 30.23 16.48 -21.39
CA ALA A 294 30.30 17.56 -22.37
C ALA A 294 31.75 18.05 -22.55
N GLN A 295 32.45 18.34 -21.45
CA GLN A 295 33.86 18.74 -21.48
C GLN A 295 34.76 17.71 -22.17
N ALA A 296 34.56 16.42 -21.85
CA ALA A 296 35.32 15.34 -22.48
C ALA A 296 35.02 15.20 -23.98
N LEU A 297 33.78 15.48 -24.39
CA LEU A 297 33.39 15.49 -25.80
C LEU A 297 33.93 16.69 -26.56
N THR A 298 34.02 17.88 -25.95
CA THR A 298 34.69 19.04 -26.54
C THR A 298 36.13 18.69 -26.94
N THR A 299 36.88 18.07 -26.03
CA THR A 299 38.27 17.65 -26.29
C THR A 299 38.34 16.58 -27.40
N ARG A 300 37.44 15.60 -27.38
CA ARG A 300 37.40 14.54 -28.41
C ARG A 300 36.99 15.04 -29.78
N ALA A 301 36.03 15.96 -29.87
CA ALA A 301 35.62 16.59 -31.12
C ALA A 301 36.80 17.32 -31.78
N GLY A 302 37.68 17.95 -30.99
CA GLY A 302 38.93 18.56 -31.50
C GLY A 302 39.91 17.56 -32.14
N GLN A 303 39.80 16.26 -31.85
CA GLN A 303 40.64 15.21 -32.46
C GLN A 303 40.09 14.71 -33.80
N VAL A 304 38.88 15.11 -34.21
CA VAL A 304 38.27 14.67 -35.47
C VAL A 304 38.97 15.31 -36.68
N GLU A 305 39.34 16.58 -36.61
CA GLU A 305 39.96 17.29 -37.73
C GLU A 305 41.32 16.69 -38.15
N PRO A 306 42.23 16.30 -37.22
CA PRO A 306 43.42 15.51 -37.55
C PRO A 306 43.10 14.19 -38.26
N VAL A 307 42.07 13.46 -37.80
CA VAL A 307 41.63 12.19 -38.40
C VAL A 307 41.11 12.41 -39.82
N LEU A 308 40.27 13.44 -40.03
CA LEU A 308 39.77 13.81 -41.36
C LEU A 308 40.90 14.26 -42.30
N SER A 309 41.92 14.92 -41.78
CA SER A 309 43.12 15.31 -42.55
C SER A 309 43.89 14.08 -43.04
N GLU A 310 44.07 13.08 -42.17
CA GLU A 310 44.70 11.81 -42.54
C GLU A 310 43.87 11.03 -43.57
N LEU A 311 42.55 11.00 -43.40
CA LEU A 311 41.62 10.39 -44.36
C LEU A 311 41.72 11.05 -45.75
N ARG A 312 41.68 12.39 -45.81
CA ARG A 312 41.81 13.17 -47.05
C ARG A 312 43.14 12.94 -47.77
N ARG A 313 44.22 12.73 -47.02
CA ARG A 313 45.55 12.51 -47.57
C ARG A 313 45.71 11.12 -48.20
N ARG A 314 45.06 10.10 -47.64
CA ARG A 314 45.38 8.68 -47.94
C ARG A 314 44.29 7.92 -48.68
N PHE A 315 43.04 8.38 -48.61
CA PHE A 315 41.89 7.66 -49.14
C PHE A 315 41.09 8.52 -50.11
N THR A 316 40.28 7.87 -50.96
CA THR A 316 39.40 8.53 -51.93
C THR A 316 38.31 9.34 -51.23
N VAL A 317 37.67 10.26 -51.96
CA VAL A 317 36.61 11.15 -51.45
C VAL A 317 35.45 10.38 -50.81
N ALA A 318 35.04 9.27 -51.42
CA ALA A 318 33.96 8.41 -50.92
C ALA A 318 34.20 7.86 -49.51
N CYS A 319 35.46 7.77 -49.07
CA CYS A 319 35.81 7.25 -47.76
C CYS A 319 35.57 8.23 -46.61
N TRP A 320 35.40 9.53 -46.88
CA TRP A 320 35.37 10.57 -45.83
C TRP A 320 34.38 11.72 -46.07
N GLN A 321 33.83 11.90 -47.27
CA GLN A 321 32.96 13.03 -47.58
C GLN A 321 31.75 13.12 -46.65
N ASP A 322 31.18 11.97 -46.27
CA ASP A 322 30.06 11.87 -45.33
C ASP A 322 30.40 12.37 -43.92
N LEU A 323 31.69 12.38 -43.56
CA LEU A 323 32.19 12.77 -42.25
C LEU A 323 32.61 14.25 -42.18
N GLN A 324 32.60 14.98 -43.30
CA GLN A 324 33.16 16.34 -43.39
C GLN A 324 32.45 17.34 -42.46
N GLY A 325 31.15 17.19 -42.24
CA GLY A 325 30.37 18.06 -41.34
C GLY A 325 30.43 17.68 -39.86
N VAL A 326 31.06 16.55 -39.51
CA VAL A 326 31.08 16.03 -38.12
C VAL A 326 31.72 17.02 -37.14
N PRO A 327 32.86 17.69 -37.42
CA PRO A 327 33.45 18.63 -36.48
C PRO A 327 32.53 19.79 -36.12
N ASP A 328 31.90 20.41 -37.13
CA ASP A 328 30.99 21.55 -36.94
C ASP A 328 29.72 21.12 -36.19
N GLN A 329 29.14 19.97 -36.56
CA GLN A 329 27.97 19.42 -35.89
C GLN A 329 28.26 19.04 -34.44
N ALA A 330 29.42 18.42 -34.17
CA ALA A 330 29.83 18.07 -32.82
C ALA A 330 30.03 19.33 -31.96
N GLY A 331 30.68 20.36 -32.52
CA GLY A 331 30.83 21.64 -31.85
C GLY A 331 29.49 22.30 -31.51
N GLU A 332 28.54 22.30 -32.45
CA GLU A 332 27.21 22.86 -32.22
C GLU A 332 26.41 22.07 -31.18
N ASN A 333 26.38 20.74 -31.29
CA ASN A 333 25.67 19.90 -30.34
C ASN A 333 26.21 20.06 -28.91
N VAL A 334 27.53 20.18 -28.75
CA VAL A 334 28.14 20.41 -27.43
C VAL A 334 27.77 21.80 -26.90
N ARG A 335 27.79 22.86 -27.72
CA ARG A 335 27.34 24.20 -27.30
C ARG A 335 25.87 24.19 -26.86
N GLN A 336 25.01 23.51 -27.62
CA GLN A 336 23.59 23.34 -27.27
C GLN A 336 23.42 22.56 -25.96
N ALA A 337 24.20 21.49 -25.77
CA ALA A 337 24.19 20.71 -24.54
C ALA A 337 24.64 21.56 -23.33
N GLU A 338 25.67 22.39 -23.47
CA GLU A 338 26.14 23.31 -22.43
C GLU A 338 25.11 24.38 -22.07
N LEU A 339 24.41 24.95 -23.07
CA LEU A 339 23.31 25.88 -22.84
C LEU A 339 22.17 25.21 -22.07
N LYS A 340 21.75 24.03 -22.51
CA LYS A 340 20.70 23.23 -21.87
C LYS A 340 21.09 22.78 -20.45
N LEU A 341 22.38 22.54 -20.18
CA LEU A 341 22.88 22.29 -18.84
C LEU A 341 22.75 23.52 -17.92
N LYS A 342 22.94 24.74 -18.45
CA LYS A 342 22.70 25.98 -17.68
C LYS A 342 21.21 26.17 -17.39
N GLU A 343 20.35 25.93 -18.38
CA GLU A 343 18.89 25.95 -18.19
C GLU A 343 18.44 24.89 -17.17
N ALA A 344 19.03 23.69 -17.22
CA ALA A 344 18.73 22.61 -16.26
C ALA A 344 19.18 22.98 -14.85
N GLN A 345 20.34 23.65 -14.70
CA GLN A 345 20.80 24.18 -13.42
C GLN A 345 19.83 25.24 -12.88
N ALA A 346 19.41 26.20 -13.71
CA ALA A 346 18.43 27.21 -13.30
C ALA A 346 17.10 26.58 -12.88
N ALA A 347 16.60 25.60 -13.65
CA ALA A 347 15.41 24.84 -13.28
C ALA A 347 15.59 24.05 -11.97
N ARG A 348 16.79 23.53 -11.69
CA ARG A 348 17.13 22.86 -10.44
C ARG A 348 17.18 23.84 -9.25
N ASP A 349 17.71 25.03 -9.45
CA ASP A 349 17.81 26.08 -8.43
C ASP A 349 16.44 26.66 -8.10
N GLU A 350 15.59 26.84 -9.12
CA GLU A 350 14.17 27.20 -9.02
C GLU A 350 13.27 26.02 -8.63
N GLN A 351 13.84 24.82 -8.45
CA GLN A 351 13.14 23.59 -8.02
C GLN A 351 12.00 23.15 -8.96
N ARG A 352 12.07 23.51 -10.24
CA ARG A 352 11.21 23.02 -11.32
C ARG A 352 11.66 21.62 -11.78
N TRP A 353 11.41 20.63 -10.93
CA TRP A 353 11.92 19.26 -11.10
C TRP A 353 11.60 18.59 -12.45
N PRO A 354 10.37 18.69 -13.00
CA PRO A 354 10.05 18.09 -14.30
C PRO A 354 10.89 18.70 -15.42
N ASP A 355 11.05 20.02 -15.41
CA ASP A 355 11.80 20.76 -16.42
C ASP A 355 13.29 20.41 -16.38
N ALA A 356 13.89 20.39 -15.18
CA ALA A 356 15.28 19.97 -15.01
C ALA A 356 15.51 18.54 -15.55
N THR A 357 14.58 17.62 -15.27
CA THR A 357 14.66 16.23 -15.74
C THR A 357 14.56 16.13 -17.27
N ALA A 358 13.62 16.87 -17.88
CA ALA A 358 13.46 16.93 -19.32
C ALA A 358 14.72 17.48 -20.00
N LEU A 359 15.24 18.61 -19.51
CA LEU A 359 16.45 19.25 -20.03
C LEU A 359 17.67 18.33 -19.94
N LEU A 360 17.88 17.66 -18.81
CA LEU A 360 18.98 16.68 -18.66
C LEU A 360 18.85 15.50 -19.62
N SER A 361 17.62 15.09 -19.94
CA SER A 361 17.36 14.02 -20.91
C SER A 361 17.71 14.46 -22.33
N THR A 362 17.37 15.71 -22.70
CA THR A 362 17.79 16.33 -23.97
C THR A 362 19.32 16.43 -24.06
N VAL A 363 19.98 16.89 -23.00
CA VAL A 363 21.46 16.96 -22.94
C VAL A 363 22.06 15.58 -23.19
N ARG A 364 21.57 14.54 -22.50
CA ARG A 364 22.05 13.17 -22.69
C ARG A 364 21.91 12.70 -24.14
N ALA A 365 20.78 12.97 -24.78
CA ALA A 365 20.55 12.60 -26.18
C ALA A 365 21.53 13.30 -27.14
N LEU A 366 21.72 14.62 -26.96
CA LEU A 366 22.70 15.40 -27.75
C LEU A 366 24.12 14.87 -27.58
N LEU A 367 24.55 14.62 -26.34
CA LEU A 367 25.90 14.15 -26.06
C LEU A 367 26.12 12.72 -26.58
N ASN A 368 25.14 11.83 -26.49
CA ASN A 368 25.24 10.47 -27.05
C ASN A 368 25.37 10.49 -28.58
N SER A 369 24.50 11.23 -29.28
CA SER A 369 24.56 11.36 -30.74
C SER A 369 25.89 11.98 -31.21
N THR A 370 26.42 12.93 -30.43
CA THR A 370 27.72 13.55 -30.71
C THR A 370 28.88 12.57 -30.50
N ASP A 371 28.86 11.79 -29.42
CA ASP A 371 29.88 10.77 -29.11
C ASP A 371 29.93 9.69 -30.21
N GLU A 372 28.77 9.26 -30.71
CA GLU A 372 28.66 8.34 -31.84
C GLU A 372 29.26 8.94 -33.13
N SER A 373 28.91 10.18 -33.46
CA SER A 373 29.41 10.88 -34.65
C SER A 373 30.93 11.11 -34.61
N VAL A 374 31.46 11.53 -33.45
CA VAL A 374 32.90 11.74 -33.24
C VAL A 374 33.67 10.42 -33.33
N SER A 375 33.13 9.34 -32.75
CA SER A 375 33.76 8.02 -32.80
C SER A 375 33.78 7.44 -34.21
N ALA A 376 32.74 7.70 -35.01
CA ALA A 376 32.63 7.19 -36.38
C ALA A 376 33.83 7.58 -37.27
N ALA A 377 34.37 8.79 -37.13
CA ALA A 377 35.53 9.23 -37.92
C ALA A 377 36.81 8.45 -37.55
N GLY A 378 37.07 8.28 -36.25
CA GLY A 378 38.21 7.51 -35.78
C GLY A 378 38.10 6.02 -36.16
N ASP A 379 36.89 5.47 -36.08
CA ASP A 379 36.59 4.08 -36.44
C ASP A 379 36.77 3.86 -37.95
N ARG A 380 36.28 4.80 -38.77
CA ARG A 380 36.48 4.81 -40.23
C ARG A 380 37.95 4.75 -40.59
N LEU A 381 38.78 5.62 -40.00
CA LEU A 381 40.23 5.61 -40.28
C LEU A 381 40.89 4.28 -39.86
N ARG A 382 40.52 3.69 -38.72
CA ARG A 382 41.06 2.39 -38.28
C ARG A 382 40.66 1.26 -39.23
N GLN A 383 39.40 1.19 -39.64
CA GLN A 383 38.91 0.17 -40.58
C GLN A 383 39.58 0.30 -41.96
N LEU A 384 39.69 1.52 -42.47
CA LEU A 384 40.34 1.78 -43.76
C LEU A 384 41.84 1.45 -43.72
N ASN A 385 42.53 1.73 -42.62
CA ASN A 385 43.93 1.32 -42.43
C ASN A 385 44.09 -0.21 -42.39
N ALA A 386 43.17 -0.91 -41.72
CA ALA A 386 43.21 -2.37 -41.63
C ALA A 386 43.00 -3.02 -42.99
N VAL A 387 41.97 -2.61 -43.74
CA VAL A 387 41.68 -3.17 -45.07
C VAL A 387 42.71 -2.77 -46.11
N GLN A 388 43.27 -1.56 -46.04
CA GLN A 388 44.39 -1.17 -46.91
C GLN A 388 45.62 -2.07 -46.68
N LYS A 389 45.87 -2.46 -45.43
CA LYS A 389 47.00 -3.33 -45.07
C LYS A 389 46.81 -4.76 -45.56
N ASP A 390 45.60 -5.30 -45.40
CA ASP A 390 45.26 -6.67 -45.80
C ASP A 390 43.78 -6.79 -46.20
N PRO A 391 43.45 -6.58 -47.49
CA PRO A 391 42.09 -6.78 -47.97
C PRO A 391 41.66 -8.26 -47.96
N GLN A 392 42.60 -9.20 -48.02
CA GLN A 392 42.30 -10.63 -48.12
C GLN A 392 41.60 -11.14 -46.87
N GLN A 393 41.96 -10.62 -45.69
CA GLN A 393 41.28 -10.97 -44.45
C GLN A 393 39.76 -10.75 -44.54
N GLU A 394 39.32 -9.62 -45.11
CA GLU A 394 37.90 -9.27 -45.22
C GLU A 394 37.20 -10.08 -46.33
N ILE A 395 37.92 -10.36 -47.43
CA ILE A 395 37.46 -11.24 -48.52
C ILE A 395 37.21 -12.65 -47.97
N ASP A 396 38.20 -13.24 -47.31
CA ASP A 396 38.13 -14.61 -46.81
C ASP A 396 37.06 -14.78 -45.74
N ARG A 397 36.92 -13.79 -44.85
CA ARG A 397 35.82 -13.74 -43.87
C ARG A 397 34.45 -13.79 -44.55
N THR A 398 34.26 -13.00 -45.61
CA THR A 398 32.98 -12.93 -46.33
C THR A 398 32.73 -14.20 -47.14
N ARG A 399 33.75 -14.72 -47.84
CA ARG A 399 33.70 -16.01 -48.54
C ARG A 399 33.37 -17.16 -47.59
N PHE A 400 33.94 -17.15 -46.39
CA PHE A 400 33.66 -18.17 -45.38
C PHE A 400 32.18 -18.14 -44.96
N ALA A 401 31.64 -16.95 -44.64
CA ALA A 401 30.23 -16.81 -44.28
C ALA A 401 29.29 -17.31 -45.39
N ILE A 402 29.55 -16.94 -46.65
CA ILE A 402 28.76 -17.40 -47.80
C ILE A 402 28.82 -18.93 -47.93
N ARG A 403 30.04 -19.51 -47.92
CA ARG A 403 30.22 -20.97 -48.04
C ARG A 403 29.54 -21.74 -46.92
N ASP A 404 29.61 -21.23 -45.70
CA ASP A 404 28.97 -21.87 -44.55
C ASP A 404 27.44 -21.84 -44.67
N ALA A 405 26.87 -20.71 -45.10
CA ALA A 405 25.44 -20.60 -45.39
C ALA A 405 24.98 -21.48 -46.57
N GLN A 406 25.77 -21.57 -47.64
CA GLN A 406 25.50 -22.46 -48.77
C GLN A 406 25.52 -23.93 -48.34
N ARG A 407 26.49 -24.32 -47.49
CA ARG A 407 26.54 -25.66 -46.89
C ARG A 407 25.31 -25.93 -46.03
N LEU A 408 24.88 -24.95 -45.23
CA LEU A 408 23.67 -25.05 -44.43
C LEU A 408 22.41 -25.23 -45.29
N ALA A 409 22.28 -24.45 -46.37
CA ALA A 409 21.16 -24.54 -47.32
C ALA A 409 21.08 -25.90 -48.03
N MET A 410 22.23 -26.52 -48.31
CA MET A 410 22.33 -27.85 -48.91
C MET A 410 22.15 -29.02 -47.91
N ALA A 411 22.26 -28.77 -46.61
CA ALA A 411 22.25 -29.85 -45.63
C ALA A 411 20.93 -30.65 -45.66
N GLY A 412 21.04 -31.96 -45.90
CA GLY A 412 19.91 -32.89 -45.97
C GLY A 412 19.09 -32.83 -47.28
N ARG A 413 19.61 -32.17 -48.33
CA ARG A 413 18.91 -32.01 -49.63
C ARG A 413 19.87 -32.25 -50.80
N ASN A 414 19.34 -32.76 -51.91
CA ASN A 414 20.08 -32.87 -53.18
C ASN A 414 19.96 -31.62 -54.06
N THR A 415 18.92 -30.80 -53.85
CA THR A 415 18.70 -29.54 -54.57
C THR A 415 18.38 -28.43 -53.56
N PRO A 416 19.09 -27.29 -53.59
CA PRO A 416 18.85 -26.21 -52.65
C PRO A 416 17.52 -25.49 -52.98
N ASP A 417 16.81 -25.02 -51.95
CA ASP A 417 15.59 -24.23 -52.15
C ASP A 417 15.98 -22.91 -52.86
N PRO A 418 15.34 -22.56 -53.99
CA PRO A 418 15.64 -21.33 -54.73
C PRO A 418 15.56 -20.06 -53.88
N ARG A 419 14.74 -20.05 -52.82
CA ARG A 419 14.59 -18.92 -51.88
C ARG A 419 15.84 -18.67 -51.05
N HIS A 420 16.65 -19.69 -50.81
CA HIS A 420 17.93 -19.56 -50.09
C HIS A 420 19.11 -19.52 -51.07
N ALA A 421 19.06 -20.30 -52.15
CA ALA A 421 20.15 -20.39 -53.13
C ALA A 421 20.39 -19.07 -53.85
N ARG A 422 19.34 -18.46 -54.40
CA ARG A 422 19.46 -17.26 -55.24
C ARG A 422 20.11 -16.07 -54.50
N PRO A 423 19.69 -15.70 -53.27
CA PRO A 423 20.36 -14.64 -52.52
C PRO A 423 21.83 -14.94 -52.16
N LEU A 424 22.20 -16.21 -51.99
CA LEU A 424 23.59 -16.62 -51.70
C LEU A 424 24.46 -16.57 -52.96
N ASP A 425 23.94 -16.98 -54.12
CA ASP A 425 24.64 -16.87 -55.40
C ASP A 425 24.82 -15.41 -55.81
N ASP A 426 23.78 -14.58 -55.64
CA ASP A 426 23.85 -13.13 -55.81
C ASP A 426 24.90 -12.51 -54.89
N SER A 427 25.03 -13.03 -53.66
CA SER A 427 26.04 -12.59 -52.69
C SER A 427 27.47 -12.92 -53.12
N VAL A 428 27.71 -14.05 -53.79
CA VAL A 428 29.00 -14.36 -54.43
C VAL A 428 29.32 -13.35 -55.52
N ALA A 429 28.36 -13.11 -56.44
CA ALA A 429 28.55 -12.17 -57.54
C ALA A 429 28.76 -10.73 -57.07
N ARG A 430 28.12 -10.33 -55.96
CA ARG A 430 28.34 -9.04 -55.28
C ARG A 430 29.74 -8.93 -54.70
N LEU A 431 30.21 -9.98 -54.01
CA LEU A 431 31.56 -10.01 -53.45
C LEU A 431 32.63 -9.93 -54.53
N GLU A 432 32.52 -10.70 -55.62
CA GLU A 432 33.51 -10.64 -56.71
C GLU A 432 33.54 -9.26 -57.39
N ARG A 433 32.38 -8.60 -57.56
CA ARG A 433 32.34 -7.20 -58.02
C ARG A 433 33.02 -6.24 -57.05
N ALA A 434 32.78 -6.39 -55.75
CA ALA A 434 33.43 -5.58 -54.72
C ALA A 434 34.95 -5.77 -54.73
N ILE A 435 35.44 -6.99 -54.91
CA ILE A 435 36.89 -7.27 -55.04
C ILE A 435 37.47 -6.55 -56.25
N GLY A 436 36.76 -6.57 -57.40
CA GLY A 436 37.19 -5.83 -58.60
C GLY A 436 37.33 -4.31 -58.38
N THR A 437 36.59 -3.72 -57.42
CA THR A 437 36.74 -2.29 -57.07
C THR A 437 38.04 -1.97 -56.32
N LEU A 438 38.79 -3.00 -55.89
CA LEU A 438 40.10 -2.85 -55.28
C LEU A 438 41.22 -2.70 -56.32
N GLU A 439 40.93 -2.91 -57.61
CA GLU A 439 41.91 -2.77 -58.69
C GLU A 439 42.08 -1.29 -59.07
N GLY A 440 43.32 -0.78 -59.00
CA GLY A 440 43.65 0.59 -59.40
C GLY A 440 44.56 1.33 -58.42
N ARG A 441 44.85 2.60 -58.71
CA ARG A 441 45.82 3.41 -57.95
C ARG A 441 45.29 3.91 -56.60
N HIS A 442 43.97 4.15 -56.50
CA HIS A 442 43.30 4.58 -55.27
C HIS A 442 41.93 3.88 -55.16
N PRO A 443 41.88 2.66 -54.60
CA PRO A 443 40.64 1.93 -54.38
C PRO A 443 39.66 2.65 -53.47
N ASP A 444 38.37 2.46 -53.74
CA ASP A 444 37.30 2.83 -52.80
C ASP A 444 37.12 1.73 -51.75
N TYR A 445 38.02 1.74 -50.77
CA TYR A 445 37.98 0.81 -49.65
C TYR A 445 36.71 0.93 -48.80
N TRP A 446 36.03 2.08 -48.82
CA TRP A 446 34.79 2.25 -48.07
C TRP A 446 33.61 1.57 -48.76
N HIS A 447 33.50 1.70 -50.08
CA HIS A 447 32.54 0.93 -50.86
C HIS A 447 32.77 -0.57 -50.70
N PHE A 448 34.03 -1.03 -50.76
CA PHE A 448 34.37 -2.43 -50.53
C PHE A 448 33.90 -2.92 -49.14
N LEU A 449 34.24 -2.21 -48.07
CA LEU A 449 33.87 -2.60 -46.70
C LEU A 449 32.34 -2.59 -46.46
N THR A 450 31.65 -1.59 -47.01
CA THR A 450 30.19 -1.50 -46.87
C THR A 450 29.48 -2.60 -47.66
N GLU A 451 30.00 -2.97 -48.83
CA GLU A 451 29.45 -4.04 -49.64
C GLU A 451 29.72 -5.43 -49.04
N THR A 452 30.92 -5.70 -48.52
CA THR A 452 31.22 -6.97 -47.84
C THR A 452 30.37 -7.17 -46.59
N GLU A 453 30.12 -6.11 -45.82
CA GLU A 453 29.22 -6.14 -44.68
C GLU A 453 27.76 -6.36 -45.10
N ALA A 454 27.27 -5.67 -46.12
CA ALA A 454 25.91 -5.87 -46.64
C ALA A 454 25.70 -7.29 -47.20
N VAL A 455 26.73 -7.88 -47.81
CA VAL A 455 26.75 -9.29 -48.21
C VAL A 455 26.62 -10.20 -46.99
N ARG A 456 27.43 -10.00 -45.94
CA ARG A 456 27.33 -10.80 -44.71
C ARG A 456 25.98 -10.69 -44.02
N GLN A 457 25.37 -9.51 -44.00
CA GLN A 457 24.02 -9.33 -43.45
C GLN A 457 22.95 -10.07 -44.25
N THR A 458 23.09 -10.07 -45.58
CA THR A 458 22.21 -10.85 -46.47
C THR A 458 22.35 -12.35 -46.20
N VAL A 459 23.59 -12.84 -46.10
CA VAL A 459 23.91 -14.23 -45.71
C VAL A 459 23.32 -14.58 -44.35
N ALA A 460 23.48 -13.72 -43.34
CA ALA A 460 22.96 -13.94 -42.00
C ALA A 460 21.42 -14.04 -41.98
N ARG A 461 20.72 -13.22 -42.76
CA ARG A 461 19.25 -13.30 -42.92
C ARG A 461 18.82 -14.64 -43.53
N VAL A 462 19.52 -15.12 -44.55
CA VAL A 462 19.25 -16.44 -45.15
C VAL A 462 19.47 -17.55 -44.12
N VAL A 463 20.57 -17.50 -43.36
CA VAL A 463 20.83 -18.49 -42.28
C VAL A 463 19.74 -18.47 -41.23
N ALA A 464 19.28 -17.29 -40.82
CA ALA A 464 18.18 -17.15 -39.86
C ALA A 464 16.89 -17.78 -40.40
N GLN A 465 16.54 -17.49 -41.65
CA GLN A 465 15.37 -18.07 -42.32
C GLN A 465 15.45 -19.60 -42.40
N ILE A 466 16.59 -20.18 -42.81
CA ILE A 466 16.77 -21.64 -42.86
C ILE A 466 16.58 -22.27 -41.47
N ARG A 467 17.11 -21.62 -40.42
CA ARG A 467 17.00 -22.11 -39.05
C ARG A 467 15.57 -22.04 -38.54
N GLU A 468 14.85 -20.96 -38.85
CA GLU A 468 13.44 -20.79 -38.49
C GLU A 468 12.57 -21.85 -39.19
N GLU A 469 12.75 -22.08 -40.48
CA GLU A 469 12.03 -23.11 -41.24
C GLU A 469 12.31 -24.53 -40.71
N ARG A 470 13.50 -24.79 -40.19
CA ARG A 470 13.84 -26.07 -39.55
C ARG A 470 13.35 -26.18 -38.11
N GLY A 471 13.28 -25.07 -37.38
CA GLY A 471 12.79 -25.02 -36.00
C GLY A 471 11.25 -25.01 -35.90
N GLY A 472 10.55 -24.53 -36.92
CA GLY A 472 9.09 -24.53 -37.03
C GLY A 472 8.50 -25.80 -37.67
N ALA A 473 9.32 -26.78 -38.04
CA ALA A 473 8.90 -28.06 -38.63
C ALA A 473 8.68 -29.18 -37.59
N HIS A 474 8.40 -28.82 -36.33
CA HIS A 474 8.09 -29.74 -35.24
C HIS A 474 6.67 -29.58 -34.72
#